data_AF-A0A2U1D4G9-F1
#
_entry.id   AF-A0A2U1D4G9-F1
#
_cell.length_a   1.000
_cell.length_b   1.000
_cell.length_c   1.000
_cell.angle_alpha   90.00
_cell.angle_beta   90.00
_cell.angle_gamma   90.00
#
_symmetry.space_group_name_H-M   'P 1'
#
loop_
_entity.id
_entity.type
_entity.pdbx_description
1 polymer ?
#
loop_
_entity_poly.entity_id
_entity_poly.type
_entity_poly.pdbx_seq_one_letter_code
_entity_poly.pdbx_strand_id
1 'polypeptide(L)'
;MSKTKQIIHTTFWFNNIWQGTLVLTVLFANLNYYNYAIFAALISFLFIFLELLTLKRKYNVKFGNNMYQSKNILYFISDERDKEIAYKVHTKLIITYQFIIAIAIIFSTYFLRENHLLFIVWVALALYVPNIQYYVLWNHYDKD
;
A
#
# COMPACT_ATOMS: atom_id res chain seq x y z
N MET A 1 -7.57 -0.10 22.13
CA MET A 1 -6.95 0.28 20.85
C MET A 1 -7.97 1.10 20.08
N SER A 2 -7.67 2.34 19.66
CA SER A 2 -8.64 3.20 18.96
C SER A 2 -9.07 2.55 17.63
N LYS A 3 -10.28 2.90 17.15
CA LYS A 3 -10.81 2.38 15.89
C LYS A 3 -9.85 2.63 14.73
N THR A 4 -9.26 3.81 14.67
CA THR A 4 -8.25 4.22 13.68
C THR A 4 -7.02 3.30 13.72
N LYS A 5 -6.51 3.01 14.92
CA LYS A 5 -5.35 2.14 15.09
C LYS A 5 -5.65 0.68 14.68
N GLN A 6 -6.86 0.19 14.95
CA GLN A 6 -7.29 -1.14 14.48
C GLN A 6 -7.40 -1.20 12.95
N ILE A 7 -7.91 -0.14 12.32
CA ILE A 7 -7.97 -0.02 10.85
C ILE A 7 -6.56 -0.07 10.26
N ILE A 8 -5.65 0.73 10.79
CA ILE A 8 -4.27 0.84 10.30
C ILE A 8 -3.49 -0.46 10.46
N HIS A 9 -3.64 -1.12 11.61
CA HIS A 9 -3.04 -2.42 11.83
C HIS A 9 -3.61 -3.48 10.87
N THR A 10 -4.91 -3.47 10.64
CA THR A 10 -5.56 -4.39 9.69
C THR A 10 -5.06 -4.15 8.27
N THR A 11 -5.08 -2.90 7.81
CA THR A 11 -4.59 -2.51 6.48
C THR A 11 -3.12 -2.84 6.28
N PHE A 12 -2.27 -2.62 7.29
CA PHE A 12 -0.85 -2.98 7.21
C PHE A 12 -0.63 -4.46 6.87
N TRP A 13 -1.37 -5.36 7.55
CA TRP A 13 -1.25 -6.80 7.31
C TRP A 13 -1.86 -7.24 5.99
N PHE A 14 -3.03 -6.72 5.61
CA PHE A 14 -3.62 -6.99 4.30
C PHE A 14 -2.70 -6.54 3.17
N ASN A 15 -2.12 -5.33 3.29
CA ASN A 15 -1.13 -4.81 2.36
C ASN A 15 0.07 -5.75 2.21
N ASN A 16 0.66 -6.21 3.32
CA ASN A 16 1.80 -7.13 3.23
C ASN A 16 1.47 -8.43 2.46
N ILE A 17 0.24 -8.94 2.58
CA ILE A 17 -0.21 -10.14 1.88
C ILE A 17 -0.39 -9.86 0.39
N TRP A 18 -1.21 -8.88 0.01
CA TRP A 18 -1.50 -8.65 -1.41
C TRP A 18 -0.31 -8.05 -2.16
N GLN A 19 0.54 -7.26 -1.51
CA GLN A 19 1.79 -6.76 -2.10
C GLN A 19 2.78 -7.91 -2.33
N GLY A 20 2.89 -8.84 -1.37
CA GLY A 20 3.74 -10.02 -1.51
C GLY A 20 3.33 -10.89 -2.68
N THR A 21 2.02 -11.08 -2.87
CA THR A 21 1.51 -11.85 -4.01
C THR A 21 1.68 -11.11 -5.34
N LEU A 22 1.65 -9.77 -5.39
CA LEU A 22 2.05 -9.02 -6.60
C LEU A 22 3.53 -9.18 -6.92
N VAL A 23 4.42 -9.15 -5.92
CA VAL A 23 5.85 -9.39 -6.13
C VAL A 23 6.05 -10.80 -6.70
N LEU A 24 5.33 -11.81 -6.19
CA LEU A 24 5.34 -13.16 -6.75
C LEU A 24 4.82 -13.21 -8.19
N THR A 25 3.79 -12.42 -8.54
CA THR A 25 3.33 -12.30 -9.93
C THR A 25 4.46 -11.86 -10.86
N VAL A 26 5.20 -10.81 -10.49
CA VAL A 26 6.32 -10.30 -11.30
C VAL A 26 7.45 -11.32 -11.39
N LEU A 27 7.77 -11.98 -10.27
CA LEU A 27 8.78 -13.05 -10.22
C LEU A 27 8.41 -14.22 -11.14
N PHE A 28 7.20 -14.75 -11.03
CA PHE A 28 6.74 -15.87 -11.87
C PHE A 28 6.67 -15.50 -13.34
N ALA A 29 6.21 -14.29 -13.66
CA ALA A 29 6.21 -13.79 -15.04
C ALA A 29 7.64 -13.73 -15.60
N ASN A 30 8.60 -13.29 -14.78
CA ASN A 30 10.00 -13.24 -15.20
C ASN A 30 10.63 -14.62 -15.42
N LEU A 31 10.23 -15.61 -14.62
CA LEU A 31 10.64 -17.01 -14.78
C LEU A 31 9.86 -17.76 -15.87
N ASN A 32 9.03 -17.06 -16.66
CA ASN A 32 8.13 -17.64 -17.67
C ASN A 32 7.07 -18.62 -17.13
N TYR A 33 6.78 -18.56 -15.83
CA TYR A 33 5.74 -19.34 -15.16
C TYR A 33 4.38 -18.62 -15.18
N TYR A 34 3.87 -18.34 -16.38
CA TYR A 34 2.70 -17.47 -16.59
C TYR A 34 1.43 -17.92 -15.86
N ASN A 35 1.16 -19.23 -15.79
CA ASN A 35 0.00 -19.75 -15.06
C ASN A 35 0.06 -19.40 -13.55
N TYR A 36 1.25 -19.53 -12.95
CA TYR A 36 1.47 -19.15 -11.55
C TYR A 36 1.43 -17.64 -11.35
N ALA A 37 1.91 -16.86 -12.33
CA ALA A 37 1.83 -15.40 -12.29
C ALA A 37 0.36 -14.92 -12.28
N ILE A 38 -0.48 -15.49 -13.16
CA ILE A 38 -1.93 -15.21 -13.21
C ILE A 38 -2.60 -15.60 -11.89
N PHE A 39 -2.29 -16.79 -11.37
CA PHE A 39 -2.85 -17.24 -10.10
C PHE A 39 -2.46 -16.32 -8.92
N ALA A 40 -1.19 -15.93 -8.83
CA ALA A 40 -0.72 -14.99 -7.82
C ALA A 40 -1.40 -13.61 -7.95
N ALA A 41 -1.65 -13.14 -9.18
CA ALA A 41 -2.34 -11.88 -9.42
C ALA A 41 -3.80 -11.96 -8.93
N LEU A 42 -4.50 -13.05 -9.25
CA LEU A 42 -5.87 -13.29 -8.78
C LEU A 42 -5.94 -13.34 -7.25
N ILE A 43 -4.98 -14.01 -6.59
CA ILE A 43 -4.89 -14.02 -5.12
C ILE A 43 -4.68 -12.61 -4.57
N SER A 44 -3.80 -11.81 -5.19
CA SER A 44 -3.60 -10.41 -4.78
C SER A 44 -4.90 -9.60 -4.84
N PHE A 45 -5.62 -9.66 -5.96
CA PHE A 45 -6.91 -8.99 -6.11
C PHE A 45 -7.95 -9.49 -5.11
N LEU A 46 -7.96 -10.79 -4.81
CA LEU A 46 -8.84 -11.35 -3.79
C LEU A 46 -8.54 -10.75 -2.41
N PHE A 47 -7.27 -10.62 -2.01
CA PHE A 47 -6.91 -10.02 -0.73
C PHE A 47 -7.20 -8.53 -0.66
N ILE A 48 -7.03 -7.78 -1.75
CA ILE A 48 -7.48 -6.38 -1.85
C ILE A 48 -8.99 -6.30 -1.62
N PHE A 49 -9.76 -7.19 -2.26
CA PHE A 49 -11.21 -7.22 -2.08
C PHE A 49 -11.64 -7.59 -0.66
N LEU A 50 -10.97 -8.59 -0.06
CA LEU A 50 -11.20 -8.99 1.33
C LEU A 50 -10.85 -7.86 2.31
N GLU A 51 -9.78 -7.10 2.06
CA GLU A 51 -9.43 -5.93 2.85
C GLU A 51 -10.56 -4.90 2.82
N LEU A 52 -11.00 -4.50 1.62
CA LEU A 52 -12.08 -3.52 1.45
C LEU A 52 -13.38 -3.97 2.12
N LEU A 53 -13.74 -5.25 1.98
CA LEU A 53 -14.90 -5.82 2.66
C LEU A 53 -14.74 -5.80 4.18
N THR A 54 -13.56 -6.12 4.70
CA THR A 54 -13.26 -6.10 6.14
C THR A 54 -13.37 -4.67 6.67
N LEU A 55 -12.75 -3.71 5.99
CA LEU A 55 -12.83 -2.29 6.33
C LEU A 55 -14.27 -1.77 6.33
N LYS A 56 -15.05 -2.13 5.31
CA LYS A 56 -16.46 -1.73 5.21
C LYS A 56 -17.32 -2.35 6.30
N ARG A 57 -17.27 -3.68 6.48
CA ARG A 57 -18.19 -4.41 7.36
C ARG A 57 -17.82 -4.29 8.85
N LYS A 58 -16.52 -4.41 9.17
CA LYS A 58 -16.05 -4.42 10.56
C LYS A 58 -15.85 -3.01 11.09
N TYR A 59 -15.39 -2.09 10.24
CA TYR A 59 -15.00 -0.74 10.66
C TYR A 59 -15.93 0.35 10.14
N ASN A 60 -17.02 0.01 9.43
CA ASN A 60 -17.97 0.96 8.84
C ASN A 60 -17.29 2.04 7.97
N VAL A 61 -16.19 1.64 7.32
CA VAL A 61 -15.49 2.51 6.38
C VAL A 61 -16.35 2.65 5.12
N LYS A 62 -16.62 3.90 4.72
CA LYS A 62 -17.37 4.20 3.50
C LYS A 62 -16.43 4.29 2.30
N PHE A 63 -16.67 3.46 1.29
CA PHE A 63 -15.98 3.48 0.00
C PHE A 63 -16.99 3.83 -1.11
N GLY A 64 -16.72 4.82 -1.97
CA GLY A 64 -17.61 5.27 -3.06
C GLY A 64 -17.39 6.71 -3.53
N ASN A 65 -18.30 7.29 -4.33
CA ASN A 65 -18.22 8.66 -4.91
C ASN A 65 -17.89 9.78 -3.91
N ASN A 66 -18.17 9.56 -2.62
CA ASN A 66 -17.79 10.48 -1.55
C ASN A 66 -16.27 10.49 -1.25
N MET A 67 -15.46 9.59 -1.81
CA MET A 67 -14.00 9.59 -1.64
C MET A 67 -13.34 10.72 -2.44
N TYR A 68 -13.91 11.06 -3.60
CA TYR A 68 -13.49 12.23 -4.40
C TYR A 68 -14.22 13.51 -3.98
N GLN A 69 -15.43 13.37 -3.42
CA GLN A 69 -16.30 14.50 -3.10
C GLN A 69 -16.20 14.98 -1.64
N SER A 70 -15.76 14.12 -0.71
CA SER A 70 -15.41 14.59 0.63
C SER A 70 -13.99 15.15 0.59
N LYS A 71 -13.87 16.45 0.87
CA LYS A 71 -12.61 17.14 1.20
C LYS A 71 -11.79 16.45 2.30
N ASN A 72 -12.33 15.42 2.96
CA ASN A 72 -11.62 14.60 3.90
C ASN A 72 -11.08 13.35 3.21
N ILE A 73 -9.84 13.44 2.74
CA ILE A 73 -8.99 12.30 2.32
C ILE A 73 -8.87 11.25 3.47
N LEU A 74 -9.23 11.64 4.69
CA LEU A 74 -9.15 10.90 5.95
C LEU A 74 -10.51 10.28 6.34
N TYR A 75 -11.10 9.49 5.45
CA TYR A 75 -12.51 9.01 5.51
C TYR A 75 -12.86 8.11 6.71
N PHE A 76 -11.87 7.61 7.47
CA PHE A 76 -12.06 6.74 8.63
C PHE A 76 -11.66 7.40 9.96
N ILE A 77 -11.19 8.65 9.90
CA ILE A 77 -10.67 9.37 11.04
C ILE A 77 -11.74 10.31 11.60
N SER A 78 -12.25 9.99 12.78
CA SER A 78 -13.23 10.80 13.49
C SER A 78 -12.60 11.87 14.38
N ASP A 79 -11.47 11.54 15.03
CA ASP A 79 -10.84 12.40 16.04
C ASP A 79 -9.87 13.43 15.43
N GLU A 80 -9.84 14.63 16.01
CA GLU A 80 -9.00 15.74 15.55
C GLU A 80 -7.50 15.44 15.71
N ARG A 81 -7.12 14.75 16.79
CA ARG A 81 -5.76 14.23 17.01
C ARG A 81 -5.33 13.28 15.89
N ASP A 82 -6.18 12.31 15.55
CA ASP A 82 -5.88 11.35 14.50
C ASP A 82 -5.78 12.03 13.12
N LYS A 83 -6.52 13.12 12.89
CA LYS A 83 -6.39 13.92 11.66
C LYS A 83 -5.03 14.60 11.57
N GLU A 84 -4.56 15.16 12.68
CA GLU A 84 -3.23 15.78 12.75
C GLU A 84 -2.12 14.73 12.51
N ILE A 85 -2.23 13.56 13.14
CA ILE A 85 -1.31 12.44 12.91
C ILE A 85 -1.31 12.06 11.43
N ALA A 86 -2.48 11.87 10.84
CA ALA A 86 -2.59 11.48 9.44
C ALA A 86 -1.99 12.54 8.51
N TYR A 87 -2.19 13.82 8.77
CA TYR A 87 -1.55 14.90 8.01
C TYR A 87 -0.03 14.80 8.07
N LYS A 88 0.57 14.62 9.26
CA LYS A 88 2.02 14.43 9.42
C LYS A 88 2.53 13.20 8.67
N VAL A 89 1.80 12.08 8.74
CA VAL A 89 2.13 10.83 8.05
C VAL A 89 2.07 11.01 6.53
N HIS A 90 0.98 11.58 6.00
CA HIS A 90 0.80 11.77 4.56
C HIS A 90 1.84 12.74 3.97
N THR A 91 2.16 13.84 4.64
CA THR A 91 3.21 14.76 4.19
C THR A 91 4.56 14.06 4.06
N LYS A 92 4.92 13.21 5.02
CA LYS A 92 6.17 12.43 4.96
C LYS A 92 6.15 11.36 3.86
N LEU A 93 4.98 10.76 3.59
CA LEU A 93 4.85 9.76 2.53
C LEU A 93 4.89 10.34 1.12
N ILE A 94 4.45 11.59 0.92
CA ILE A 94 4.56 12.26 -0.39
C ILE A 94 6.02 12.27 -0.86
N ILE A 95 6.96 12.57 0.04
CA ILE A 95 8.39 12.56 -0.27
C ILE A 95 8.85 11.17 -0.69
N THR A 96 8.40 10.13 0.01
CA THR A 96 8.70 8.74 -0.33
C THR A 96 8.15 8.35 -1.70
N TYR A 97 6.91 8.73 -2.02
CA TYR A 97 6.31 8.45 -3.33
C TYR A 97 7.05 9.19 -4.45
N GLN A 98 7.44 10.45 -4.24
CA GLN A 98 8.26 11.19 -5.19
C GLN A 98 9.60 10.48 -5.46
N PHE A 99 10.26 9.96 -4.42
CA PHE A 99 11.49 9.20 -4.56
C PHE A 99 11.28 7.88 -5.33
N ILE A 100 10.22 7.13 -5.01
CA ILE A 100 9.87 5.90 -5.72
C ILE A 100 9.60 6.18 -7.21
N ILE A 101 8.86 7.23 -7.53
CA ILE A 101 8.56 7.63 -8.92
C ILE A 101 9.84 8.06 -9.65
N ALA A 102 10.70 8.87 -9.03
CA ALA A 102 11.97 9.28 -9.62
C ALA A 102 12.85 8.06 -9.96
N ILE A 103 12.93 7.10 -9.03
CA ILE A 103 13.63 5.83 -9.27
C ILE A 103 12.94 5.03 -10.38
N ALA A 104 11.61 4.95 -10.42
CA ALA A 104 10.86 4.26 -11.48
C ALA A 104 11.24 4.76 -12.88
N ILE A 105 11.37 6.08 -13.03
CA ILE A 105 11.74 6.73 -14.30
C ILE A 105 13.18 6.38 -14.70
N ILE A 106 14.11 6.33 -13.73
CA ILE A 106 15.49 5.90 -13.99
C ILE A 106 15.51 4.42 -14.41
N PHE A 107 14.76 3.55 -13.73
CA PHE A 107 14.69 2.13 -14.09
C PHE A 107 14.03 1.90 -15.46
N SER A 108 12.98 2.64 -15.80
CA SER A 108 12.31 2.51 -17.10
C SER A 108 13.19 2.97 -18.25
N THR A 109 14.07 3.95 -18.02
CA THR A 109 14.98 4.47 -19.06
C THR A 109 16.27 3.65 -19.21
N TYR A 110 16.77 3.02 -18.14
CA TYR A 110 18.07 2.32 -18.16
C TYR A 110 18.00 0.79 -18.12
N PHE A 111 16.97 0.18 -17.53
CA PHE A 111 17.04 -1.22 -17.06
C PHE A 111 15.97 -2.18 -17.60
N LEU A 112 15.02 -1.70 -18.42
CA LEU A 112 13.95 -2.55 -18.99
C LEU A 112 14.46 -3.72 -19.86
N ARG A 113 15.75 -3.73 -20.25
CA ARG A 113 16.27 -4.69 -21.23
C ARG A 113 17.15 -5.80 -20.68
N GLU A 114 17.86 -5.62 -19.57
CA GLU A 114 18.93 -6.57 -19.20
C GLU A 114 18.94 -7.04 -17.74
N ASN A 115 18.23 -6.39 -16.81
CA ASN A 115 18.40 -6.67 -15.38
C ASN A 115 17.08 -6.87 -14.62
N HIS A 116 16.42 -7.98 -14.93
CA HIS A 116 15.10 -8.32 -14.41
C HIS A 116 15.04 -8.51 -12.89
N LEU A 117 16.13 -8.97 -12.26
CA LEU A 117 16.20 -9.16 -10.81
C LEU A 117 16.13 -7.81 -10.08
N LEU A 118 16.83 -6.80 -10.57
CA LEU A 118 16.77 -5.45 -10.02
C LEU A 118 15.37 -4.84 -10.17
N PHE A 119 14.68 -5.12 -11.28
CA PHE A 119 13.29 -4.70 -11.47
C PHE A 119 12.35 -5.33 -10.42
N ILE A 120 12.48 -6.64 -10.15
CA ILE A 120 11.69 -7.33 -9.13
C ILE A 120 11.95 -6.74 -7.74
N VAL A 121 13.23 -6.52 -7.39
CA VAL A 121 13.61 -5.88 -6.12
C VAL A 121 13.03 -4.48 -6.02
N TRP A 122 13.09 -3.70 -7.10
CA TRP A 122 12.51 -2.36 -7.14
C TRP A 122 11.00 -2.38 -6.93
N VAL A 123 10.26 -3.28 -7.59
CA VAL A 123 8.80 -3.44 -7.39
C VAL A 123 8.50 -3.77 -5.93
N ALA A 124 9.26 -4.67 -5.31
CA ALA A 124 9.09 -5.00 -3.90
C ALA A 124 9.31 -3.77 -3.01
N LEU A 125 10.39 -3.01 -3.22
CA LEU A 125 10.65 -1.79 -2.47
C LEU A 125 9.55 -0.74 -2.66
N ALA A 126 9.08 -0.53 -3.89
CA ALA A 126 8.04 0.43 -4.22
C ALA A 126 6.71 0.12 -3.51
N LEU A 127 6.40 -1.15 -3.26
CA LEU A 127 5.20 -1.58 -2.56
C LEU A 127 5.38 -1.57 -1.03
N TYR A 128 6.47 -2.15 -0.52
CA TYR A 128 6.65 -2.36 0.91
C TYR A 128 7.13 -1.10 1.66
N VAL A 129 7.99 -0.27 1.07
CA VAL A 129 8.56 0.90 1.77
C VAL A 129 7.46 1.88 2.21
N PRO A 130 6.51 2.30 1.35
CA PRO A 130 5.42 3.17 1.78
C PRO A 130 4.53 2.54 2.86
N ASN A 131 4.25 1.24 2.78
CA ASN A 131 3.41 0.53 3.75
C ASN A 131 4.07 0.47 5.14
N ILE A 132 5.35 0.08 5.19
CA ILE A 132 6.13 0.05 6.42
C ILE A 132 6.25 1.45 7.02
N GLN A 133 6.60 2.44 6.19
CA GLN A 133 6.75 3.81 6.65
C GLN A 133 5.44 4.38 7.18
N TYR A 134 4.30 4.11 6.52
CA TYR A 134 2.98 4.51 7.01
C TYR A 134 2.72 3.94 8.41
N TYR A 135 2.94 2.65 8.61
CA TYR A 135 2.71 1.97 9.89
C TYR A 135 3.65 2.46 11.00
N VAL A 136 4.94 2.67 10.69
CA VAL A 136 5.94 3.16 11.65
C VAL A 136 5.66 4.60 12.05
N LEU A 137 5.41 5.49 11.08
CA LEU A 137 5.12 6.89 11.36
C LEU A 137 3.84 7.04 12.17
N TRP A 138 2.80 6.26 11.85
CA TRP A 138 1.58 6.29 12.63
C TRP A 138 1.83 5.91 14.09
N ASN A 139 2.53 4.79 14.34
CA ASN A 139 2.84 4.34 15.69
C ASN A 139 3.79 5.27 16.44
N HIS A 140 4.60 6.06 15.74
CA HIS A 140 5.44 7.08 16.35
C HIS A 140 4.58 8.23 16.85
N TYR A 141 3.76 8.83 15.98
CA TYR A 141 2.93 9.98 16.34
C TYR A 141 1.73 9.67 17.25
N ASP A 142 1.28 8.42 17.31
CA ASP A 142 0.24 7.98 18.26
C ASP A 142 0.76 7.90 19.72
N LYS A 143 2.09 7.83 19.90
CA LYS A 143 2.73 7.81 21.22
C LYS A 143 2.98 9.21 21.79
N ASP A 144 3.06 10.21 20.93
CA ASP A 144 3.24 11.63 21.26
C ASP A 144 1.89 12.28 21.62
#